data_AF-A0A150STL9-F1
#
_entry.id   AF-A0A150STL9-F1
#
_cell.length_a   1.000
_cell.length_b   1.000
_cell.length_c   1.000
_cell.angle_alpha   90.00
_cell.angle_beta   90.00
_cell.angle_gamma   90.00
#
_symmetry.space_group_name_H-M   'P 1'
#
loop_
_entity.id
_entity.type
_entity.pdbx_description
1 polymer ?
#
loop_
_entity_poly.entity_id
_entity_poly.type
_entity_poly.pdbx_seq_one_letter_code
_entity_poly.pdbx_strand_id
1 'polypeptide(L)'
;MGKTNIGENRSYGAAILDRFGDIAVPAGVKPHLAAFKQAHAEYEAAAALADAARDRRDAALDAVGAADDAFDESVGTLADKTVGAGLGKRQNPFAGYSKHSPSQLTSLAYAAEPKAARDLVAALLKKKPPSDVARAAAKLVKDTAALETALSRLTKPQAALTKALAARDALLPAWTKALRRLKKHAAAAWDEDEGTYRALFAPLGAVQAPTKRRVRAKPSAEASIAAPAPT
;
A
#
# COMPACT_ATOMS: atom_id res chain seq x y z
N MET A 1 10.34 -21.00 -7.66
CA MET A 1 10.86 -19.79 -6.99
C MET A 1 9.67 -18.93 -6.65
N GLY A 2 9.34 -18.81 -5.36
CA GLY A 2 8.18 -18.04 -4.91
C GLY A 2 8.31 -16.57 -5.29
N LYS A 3 7.18 -15.91 -5.54
CA LYS A 3 7.10 -14.46 -5.78
C LYS A 3 7.68 -13.76 -4.55
N THR A 4 8.96 -13.40 -4.57
CA THR A 4 9.61 -12.66 -3.48
C THR A 4 8.89 -11.33 -3.34
N ASN A 5 8.31 -11.06 -2.18
CA ASN A 5 7.57 -9.83 -1.96
C ASN A 5 8.56 -8.65 -2.02
N ILE A 6 8.19 -7.55 -2.66
CA ILE A 6 9.05 -6.37 -2.78
C ILE A 6 9.51 -5.85 -1.41
N GLY A 7 8.60 -5.86 -0.42
CA GLY A 7 8.94 -5.49 0.96
C GLY A 7 10.01 -6.40 1.56
N GLU A 8 9.97 -7.70 1.22
CA GLU A 8 10.98 -8.66 1.67
C GLU A 8 12.35 -8.39 1.04
N ASN A 9 12.43 -7.99 -0.23
CA ASN A 9 13.71 -7.68 -0.88
C ASN A 9 14.41 -6.48 -0.23
N ARG A 10 13.65 -5.42 0.07
CA ARG A 10 14.15 -4.22 0.75
C ARG A 10 14.69 -4.55 2.14
N SER A 11 13.85 -5.15 2.99
CA SER A 11 14.23 -5.52 4.35
C SER A 11 15.37 -6.55 4.38
N TYR A 12 15.37 -7.52 3.46
CA TYR A 12 16.43 -8.53 3.39
C TYR A 12 17.76 -7.93 2.93
N GLY A 13 17.74 -7.05 1.94
CA GLY A 13 18.94 -6.32 1.52
C GLY A 13 19.53 -5.49 2.66
N ALA A 14 18.68 -4.77 3.39
CA ALA A 14 19.10 -3.93 4.50
C ALA A 14 19.71 -4.78 5.62
N ALA A 15 19.06 -5.88 5.98
CA ALA A 15 19.57 -6.80 6.99
C ALA A 15 20.91 -7.44 6.60
N ILE A 16 21.13 -7.76 5.32
CA ILE A 16 22.44 -8.23 4.86
C ILE A 16 23.48 -7.14 5.06
N LEU A 17 23.21 -5.91 4.62
CA LEU A 17 24.17 -4.81 4.73
C LEU A 17 24.54 -4.48 6.18
N ASP A 18 23.54 -4.54 7.07
CA ASP A 18 23.69 -4.35 8.52
C ASP A 18 24.63 -5.40 9.12
N ARG A 19 24.37 -6.69 8.88
CA ARG A 19 25.23 -7.79 9.39
C ARG A 19 26.66 -7.76 8.84
N PHE A 20 26.85 -7.27 7.61
CA PHE A 20 28.19 -7.04 7.06
C PHE A 20 28.92 -5.86 7.70
N GLY A 21 28.21 -4.96 8.39
CA GLY A 21 28.78 -3.86 9.18
C GLY A 21 29.46 -4.33 10.47
N ASP A 22 29.03 -5.47 11.01
CA ASP A 22 29.50 -5.99 12.31
C ASP A 22 30.71 -6.93 12.22
N ILE A 23 31.21 -7.20 11.01
CA ILE A 23 32.28 -8.18 10.79
C ILE A 23 33.42 -7.65 9.94
N ALA A 24 34.61 -8.24 10.12
CA ALA A 24 35.72 -8.02 9.21
C ALA A 24 35.44 -8.72 7.86
N VAL A 25 35.33 -7.93 6.79
CA VAL A 25 35.02 -8.44 5.45
C VAL A 25 36.30 -8.89 4.73
N PRO A 26 36.41 -10.16 4.29
CA PRO A 26 37.56 -10.67 3.53
C PRO A 26 37.78 -9.86 2.26
N ALA A 27 39.05 -9.66 1.88
CA ALA A 27 39.43 -8.83 0.73
C ALA A 27 38.74 -9.24 -0.58
N GLY A 28 38.61 -10.55 -0.83
CA GLY A 28 37.92 -11.09 -2.00
C GLY A 28 36.41 -10.85 -2.04
N VAL A 29 35.78 -10.53 -0.91
CA VAL A 29 34.32 -10.28 -0.80
C VAL A 29 34.00 -8.79 -0.94
N LYS A 30 34.90 -7.89 -0.50
CA LYS A 30 34.72 -6.43 -0.53
C LYS A 30 34.18 -5.86 -1.85
N PRO A 31 34.72 -6.18 -3.05
CA PRO A 31 34.20 -5.62 -4.30
C PRO A 31 32.75 -6.05 -4.59
N HIS A 32 32.38 -7.27 -4.20
CA HIS A 32 31.01 -7.78 -4.38
C HIS A 32 30.04 -7.17 -3.38
N LEU A 33 30.48 -6.92 -2.15
CA LEU A 33 29.70 -6.20 -1.16
C LEU A 33 29.47 -4.75 -1.59
N ALA A 34 30.47 -4.06 -2.14
CA ALA A 34 30.33 -2.71 -2.68
C ALA A 34 29.32 -2.66 -3.85
N ALA A 35 29.42 -3.60 -4.80
CA ALA A 35 28.48 -3.70 -5.91
C ALA A 35 27.04 -3.98 -5.43
N PHE A 36 26.87 -4.83 -4.41
CA PHE A 36 25.56 -5.07 -3.81
C PHE A 36 25.02 -3.85 -3.07
N LYS A 37 25.86 -3.15 -2.29
CA LYS A 37 25.49 -1.87 -1.64
C LYS A 37 24.97 -0.86 -2.64
N GLN A 38 25.66 -0.68 -3.76
CA GLN A 38 25.23 0.23 -4.82
C GLN A 38 23.89 -0.20 -5.42
N ALA A 39 23.77 -1.46 -5.87
CA ALA A 39 22.53 -1.97 -6.46
C ALA A 39 21.34 -1.89 -5.48
N HIS A 40 21.59 -2.10 -4.18
CA HIS A 40 20.58 -1.97 -3.15
C HIS A 40 20.15 -0.52 -2.92
N ALA A 41 21.10 0.43 -2.88
CA ALA A 41 20.80 1.85 -2.75
C ALA A 41 19.96 2.37 -3.92
N GLU A 42 20.29 1.98 -5.15
CA GLU A 42 19.51 2.32 -6.35
C GLU A 42 18.09 1.74 -6.27
N TYR A 43 17.96 0.48 -5.83
CA TYR A 43 16.67 -0.17 -5.64
C TYR A 43 15.82 0.53 -4.55
N GLU A 44 16.43 0.88 -3.41
CA GLU A 44 15.76 1.61 -2.32
C GLU A 44 15.28 3.00 -2.76
N ALA A 45 16.10 3.75 -3.50
CA ALA A 45 15.73 5.05 -4.02
C ALA A 45 14.52 4.94 -4.96
N ALA A 46 14.52 3.96 -5.87
CA ALA A 46 13.38 3.71 -6.76
C ALA A 46 12.13 3.25 -5.99
N ALA A 47 12.29 2.45 -4.93
CA ALA A 47 11.19 2.04 -4.06
C ALA A 47 10.58 3.23 -3.32
N ALA A 48 11.41 4.13 -2.77
CA ALA A 48 10.94 5.35 -2.11
C ALA A 48 10.15 6.27 -3.07
N LEU A 49 10.58 6.37 -4.34
CA LEU A 49 9.80 7.08 -5.37
C LEU A 49 8.45 6.42 -5.65
N ALA A 50 8.38 5.09 -5.65
CA ALA A 50 7.12 4.37 -5.80
C ALA A 50 6.20 4.55 -4.59
N ASP A 51 6.75 4.61 -3.38
CA ASP A 51 5.98 4.87 -2.16
C ASP A 51 5.42 6.31 -2.18
N ALA A 52 6.24 7.32 -2.47
CA ALA A 52 5.78 8.70 -2.61
C ALA A 52 4.74 8.88 -3.73
N ALA A 53 4.85 8.12 -4.83
CA ALA A 53 3.85 8.13 -5.90
C ALA A 53 2.54 7.45 -5.46
N ARG A 54 2.62 6.43 -4.59
CA ARG A 54 1.45 5.79 -3.98
C ARG A 54 0.72 6.77 -3.09
N ASP A 55 1.42 7.46 -2.20
CA ASP A 55 0.80 8.45 -1.29
C ASP A 55 0.05 9.55 -2.06
N ARG A 56 0.62 10.03 -3.18
CA ARG A 56 -0.04 11.01 -4.05
C ARG A 56 -1.29 10.48 -4.74
N ARG A 57 -1.28 9.20 -5.11
CA ARG A 57 -2.42 8.51 -5.75
C ARG A 57 -3.51 8.26 -4.72
N ASP A 58 -3.14 7.87 -3.51
CA ASP A 58 -4.08 7.62 -2.41
C ASP A 58 -4.73 8.95 -1.96
N ALA A 59 -3.97 10.04 -1.81
CA ALA A 59 -4.54 11.37 -1.55
C ALA A 59 -5.51 11.86 -2.65
N ALA A 60 -5.25 11.48 -3.92
CA ALA A 60 -6.18 11.78 -5.01
C ALA A 60 -7.45 10.92 -4.96
N LEU A 61 -7.36 9.67 -4.51
CA LEU A 61 -8.52 8.80 -4.27
C LEU A 61 -9.36 9.32 -3.11
N ASP A 62 -8.74 9.79 -2.03
CA ASP A 62 -9.46 10.40 -0.90
C ASP A 62 -10.27 11.63 -1.37
N ALA A 63 -9.70 12.43 -2.26
CA ALA A 63 -10.40 13.57 -2.86
C ALA A 63 -11.56 13.16 -3.78
N VAL A 64 -11.45 12.01 -4.46
CA VAL A 64 -12.56 11.44 -5.23
C VAL A 64 -13.66 10.96 -4.28
N GLY A 65 -13.31 10.21 -3.23
CA GLY A 65 -14.28 9.74 -2.22
C GLY A 65 -15.03 10.89 -1.56
N ALA A 66 -14.34 11.95 -1.14
CA ALA A 66 -14.98 13.12 -0.56
C ALA A 66 -15.93 13.85 -1.53
N ALA A 67 -15.60 13.86 -2.83
CA ALA A 67 -16.47 14.45 -3.85
C ALA A 67 -17.68 13.56 -4.17
N ASP A 68 -17.51 12.24 -4.11
CA ASP A 68 -18.55 11.23 -4.29
C ASP A 68 -19.57 11.28 -3.14
N ASP A 69 -19.10 11.29 -1.89
CA ASP A 69 -19.96 11.46 -0.70
C ASP A 69 -20.84 12.72 -0.81
N ALA A 70 -20.25 13.84 -1.26
CA ALA A 70 -20.97 15.10 -1.46
C ALA A 70 -21.98 15.03 -2.63
N PHE A 71 -21.65 14.29 -3.69
CA PHE A 71 -22.54 14.02 -4.80
C PHE A 71 -23.76 13.20 -4.32
N ASP A 72 -23.52 12.11 -3.60
CA ASP A 72 -24.55 11.23 -3.05
C ASP A 72 -25.50 11.97 -2.10
N GLU A 73 -24.97 12.79 -1.20
CA GLU A 73 -25.75 13.65 -0.33
C GLU A 73 -26.63 14.62 -1.14
N SER A 74 -26.09 15.21 -2.20
CA SER A 74 -26.82 16.09 -3.10
C SER A 74 -27.93 15.38 -3.88
N VAL A 75 -27.69 14.14 -4.31
CA VAL A 75 -28.71 13.30 -4.96
C VAL A 75 -29.85 13.00 -3.97
N GLY A 76 -29.53 12.59 -2.75
CA GLY A 76 -30.50 12.36 -1.68
C GLY A 76 -31.32 13.61 -1.36
N THR A 77 -30.64 14.75 -1.19
CA THR A 77 -31.29 16.05 -0.92
C THR A 77 -32.23 16.44 -2.06
N LEU A 78 -31.81 16.29 -3.32
CA LEU A 78 -32.67 16.59 -4.47
C LEU A 78 -33.89 15.68 -4.50
N ALA A 79 -33.73 14.38 -4.19
CA ALA A 79 -34.83 13.43 -4.11
C ALA A 79 -35.88 13.86 -3.08
N ASP A 80 -35.44 14.19 -1.86
CA ASP A 80 -36.33 14.63 -0.78
C ASP A 80 -37.07 15.92 -1.15
N LYS A 81 -36.37 16.90 -1.71
CA LYS A 81 -36.99 18.17 -2.14
C LYS A 81 -37.99 17.97 -3.28
N THR A 82 -37.70 17.06 -4.22
CA THR A 82 -38.60 16.74 -5.33
C THR A 82 -39.90 16.09 -4.84
N VAL A 83 -39.81 15.20 -3.86
CA VAL A 83 -40.98 14.60 -3.20
C VAL A 83 -41.76 15.64 -2.40
N GLY A 84 -41.08 16.46 -1.60
CA GLY A 84 -41.71 17.51 -0.79
C GLY A 84 -42.44 18.57 -1.62
N ALA A 85 -41.97 18.84 -2.83
CA ALA A 85 -42.61 19.75 -3.78
C ALA A 85 -43.76 19.10 -4.59
N GLY A 86 -44.07 17.81 -4.35
CA GLY A 86 -45.09 17.09 -5.12
C GLY A 86 -44.73 16.81 -6.58
N LEU A 87 -43.46 17.01 -6.96
CA LEU A 87 -42.97 16.77 -8.32
C LEU A 87 -42.64 15.28 -8.56
N GLY A 88 -42.46 14.51 -7.51
CA GLY A 88 -42.18 13.07 -7.55
C GLY A 88 -42.91 12.30 -6.45
N LYS A 89 -42.83 10.97 -6.49
CA LYS A 89 -43.40 10.09 -5.47
C LYS A 89 -42.30 9.59 -4.54
N ARG A 90 -42.65 9.30 -3.29
CA ARG A 90 -41.69 8.78 -2.28
C ARG A 90 -40.95 7.52 -2.73
N GLN A 91 -41.63 6.63 -3.44
CA GLN A 91 -41.03 5.40 -3.99
C GLN A 91 -40.10 5.67 -5.19
N ASN A 92 -40.39 6.70 -5.98
CA ASN A 92 -39.62 7.05 -7.18
C ASN A 92 -39.54 8.58 -7.33
N PRO A 93 -38.63 9.23 -6.60
CA PRO A 93 -38.52 10.70 -6.56
C PRO A 93 -38.27 11.34 -7.92
N PHE A 94 -37.51 10.65 -8.78
CA PHE A 94 -37.10 11.15 -10.10
C PHE A 94 -37.95 10.61 -11.27
N ALA A 95 -39.07 9.96 -10.98
CA ALA A 95 -39.96 9.44 -12.01
C ALA A 95 -40.41 10.56 -12.98
N GLY A 96 -40.22 10.34 -14.28
CA GLY A 96 -40.54 11.33 -15.31
C GLY A 96 -39.43 12.34 -15.62
N TYR A 97 -38.34 12.33 -14.85
CA TYR A 97 -37.17 13.20 -15.07
C TYR A 97 -35.89 12.41 -15.38
N SER A 98 -35.74 11.23 -14.79
CA SER A 98 -34.62 10.33 -15.04
C SER A 98 -35.08 8.89 -15.16
N LYS A 99 -34.27 8.07 -15.83
CA LYS A 99 -34.40 6.61 -15.85
C LYS A 99 -33.82 5.95 -14.60
N HIS A 100 -33.04 6.71 -13.82
CA HIS A 100 -32.37 6.23 -12.61
C HIS A 100 -33.13 6.69 -11.37
N SER A 101 -33.34 5.78 -10.42
CA SER A 101 -33.66 6.13 -9.04
C SER A 101 -32.45 6.82 -8.37
N PRO A 102 -32.63 7.47 -7.21
CA PRO A 102 -31.52 8.03 -6.45
C PRO A 102 -30.39 7.01 -6.21
N SER A 103 -30.73 5.83 -5.69
CA SER A 103 -29.75 4.77 -5.43
C SER A 103 -29.08 4.23 -6.70
N GLN A 104 -29.80 4.17 -7.82
CA GLN A 104 -29.20 3.77 -9.09
C GLN A 104 -28.24 4.83 -9.59
N LEU A 105 -28.54 6.12 -9.39
CA LEU A 105 -27.71 7.23 -9.84
C LEU A 105 -26.35 7.22 -9.13
N THR A 106 -26.35 6.96 -7.81
CA THR A 106 -25.14 6.89 -6.96
C THR A 106 -24.39 5.55 -7.06
N SER A 107 -24.93 4.58 -7.79
CA SER A 107 -24.29 3.27 -8.03
C SER A 107 -23.83 3.11 -9.48
N LEU A 108 -23.86 4.18 -10.27
CA LEU A 108 -23.36 4.14 -11.64
C LEU A 108 -21.82 4.04 -11.63
N ALA A 109 -21.23 3.73 -12.77
CA ALA A 109 -19.80 3.93 -12.91
C ALA A 109 -19.51 5.44 -12.91
N TYR A 110 -18.41 5.87 -12.27
CA TYR A 110 -17.97 7.28 -12.20
C TYR A 110 -18.00 8.05 -13.54
N ALA A 111 -17.77 7.38 -14.67
CA ALA A 111 -17.82 8.02 -15.99
C ALA A 111 -19.25 8.36 -16.48
N ALA A 112 -20.27 7.72 -15.91
CA ALA A 112 -21.67 7.85 -16.31
C ALA A 112 -22.48 8.77 -15.37
N GLU A 113 -22.13 8.85 -14.08
CA GLU A 113 -22.83 9.66 -13.08
C GLU A 113 -22.97 11.13 -13.50
N PRO A 114 -21.91 11.82 -13.97
CA PRO A 114 -22.01 13.24 -14.23
C PRO A 114 -22.95 13.58 -15.38
N LYS A 115 -23.05 12.68 -16.36
CA LYS A 115 -23.99 12.84 -17.46
C LYS A 115 -25.42 12.60 -16.97
N ALA A 116 -25.65 11.51 -16.24
CA ALA A 116 -26.96 11.17 -15.73
C ALA A 116 -27.53 12.23 -14.78
N ALA A 117 -26.70 12.79 -13.89
CA ALA A 117 -27.08 13.87 -12.99
C ALA A 117 -27.44 15.17 -13.73
N ARG A 118 -26.69 15.53 -14.77
CA ARG A 118 -27.01 16.71 -15.60
C ARG A 118 -28.29 16.53 -16.40
N ASP A 119 -28.51 15.35 -16.97
CA ASP A 119 -29.72 15.04 -17.73
C ASP A 119 -30.96 15.11 -16.81
N LEU A 120 -30.86 14.57 -15.58
CA LEU A 120 -31.88 14.71 -14.54
C LEU A 120 -32.17 16.18 -14.22
N VAL A 121 -31.13 16.96 -13.90
CA VAL A 121 -31.30 18.37 -13.53
C VAL A 121 -31.90 19.18 -14.69
N ALA A 122 -31.46 18.95 -15.92
CA ALA A 122 -32.01 19.61 -17.10
C ALA A 122 -33.49 19.27 -17.32
N ALA A 123 -33.89 18.00 -17.14
CA ALA A 123 -35.28 17.59 -17.24
C ALA A 123 -36.16 18.23 -16.14
N LEU A 124 -35.61 18.35 -14.93
CA LEU A 124 -36.31 18.91 -13.77
C LEU A 124 -36.49 20.43 -13.92
N LEU A 125 -35.44 21.17 -14.31
CA LEU A 125 -35.50 22.62 -14.53
C LEU A 125 -36.46 23.04 -15.66
N LYS A 126 -36.66 22.18 -16.68
CA LYS A 126 -37.67 22.42 -17.72
C LYS A 126 -39.10 22.54 -17.17
N LYS A 127 -39.39 21.97 -15.99
CA LYS A 127 -40.69 22.09 -15.33
C LYS A 127 -40.84 23.33 -14.45
N LYS A 128 -39.84 24.22 -14.42
CA LYS A 128 -39.82 25.43 -13.58
C LYS A 128 -40.14 25.08 -12.11
N PRO A 129 -39.32 24.22 -11.49
CA PRO A 129 -39.61 23.71 -10.16
C PRO A 129 -39.53 24.84 -9.11
N PRO A 130 -40.10 24.63 -7.91
CA PRO A 130 -39.97 25.59 -6.82
C PRO A 130 -38.51 25.90 -6.47
N SER A 131 -38.28 27.08 -5.86
CA SER A 131 -36.94 27.60 -5.55
C SER A 131 -36.06 26.62 -4.77
N ASP A 132 -36.64 25.88 -3.82
CA ASP A 132 -35.92 24.90 -3.01
C ASP A 132 -35.37 23.73 -3.85
N VAL A 133 -36.18 23.23 -4.78
CA VAL A 133 -35.79 22.15 -5.70
C VAL A 133 -34.78 22.67 -6.71
N ALA A 134 -34.96 23.89 -7.23
CA ALA A 134 -33.99 24.53 -8.12
C ALA A 134 -32.63 24.72 -7.44
N ARG A 135 -32.60 25.08 -6.15
CA ARG A 135 -31.37 25.23 -5.37
C ARG A 135 -30.67 23.89 -5.15
N ALA A 136 -31.42 22.83 -4.80
CA ALA A 136 -30.88 21.48 -4.66
C ALA A 136 -30.30 20.97 -6.00
N ALA A 137 -30.99 21.22 -7.11
CA ALA A 137 -30.52 20.87 -8.44
C ALA A 137 -29.22 21.62 -8.82
N ALA A 138 -29.12 22.91 -8.48
CA ALA A 138 -27.89 23.68 -8.67
C ALA A 138 -26.71 23.14 -7.83
N LYS A 139 -26.97 22.71 -6.58
CA LYS A 139 -25.96 22.06 -5.73
C LYS A 139 -25.48 20.75 -6.36
N LEU A 140 -26.40 19.91 -6.83
CA LEU A 140 -26.05 18.65 -7.51
C LEU A 140 -25.15 18.89 -8.73
N VAL A 141 -25.44 19.90 -9.56
CA VAL A 141 -24.57 20.25 -10.71
C VAL A 141 -23.17 20.69 -10.26
N LYS A 142 -23.09 21.47 -9.19
CA LYS A 142 -21.80 21.90 -8.62
C LYS A 142 -20.98 20.71 -8.13
N ASP A 143 -21.59 19.82 -7.36
CA ASP A 143 -20.90 18.66 -6.79
C ASP A 143 -20.54 17.64 -7.88
N THR A 144 -21.39 17.49 -8.89
CA THR A 144 -21.06 16.73 -10.12
C THR A 144 -19.79 17.24 -10.80
N ALA A 145 -19.64 18.56 -10.94
CA ALA A 145 -18.45 19.15 -11.54
C ALA A 145 -17.20 18.99 -10.66
N ALA A 146 -17.38 19.00 -9.33
CA ALA A 146 -16.31 18.72 -8.38
C ALA A 146 -15.83 17.25 -8.50
N LEU A 147 -16.76 16.30 -8.59
CA LEU A 147 -16.45 14.88 -8.80
C LEU A 147 -15.68 14.66 -10.11
N GLU A 148 -16.14 15.22 -11.23
CA GLU A 148 -15.39 15.14 -12.50
C GLU A 148 -13.98 15.73 -12.40
N THR A 149 -13.86 16.87 -11.70
CA THR A 149 -12.56 17.50 -11.47
C THR A 149 -11.65 16.59 -10.65
N ALA A 150 -12.16 15.97 -9.58
CA ALA A 150 -11.41 15.03 -8.77
C ALA A 150 -10.97 13.79 -9.58
N LEU A 151 -11.87 13.19 -10.35
CA LEU A 151 -11.59 12.07 -11.24
C LEU A 151 -10.52 12.42 -12.28
N SER A 152 -10.60 13.61 -12.89
CA SER A 152 -9.59 14.06 -13.87
C SER A 152 -8.19 14.18 -13.25
N ARG A 153 -8.13 14.57 -11.97
CA ARG A 153 -6.88 14.73 -11.20
C ARG A 153 -6.25 13.40 -10.79
N LEU A 154 -7.01 12.30 -10.73
CA LEU A 154 -6.51 10.96 -10.41
C LEU A 154 -5.60 10.37 -11.51
N THR A 155 -5.84 10.72 -12.77
CA THR A 155 -5.13 10.15 -13.93
C THR A 155 -3.60 10.29 -13.82
N LYS A 156 -3.11 11.48 -13.47
CA LYS A 156 -1.66 11.76 -13.39
C LYS A 156 -0.97 11.00 -12.25
N PRO A 157 -1.45 11.02 -10.99
CA PRO A 157 -0.92 10.19 -9.91
C PRO A 157 -0.93 8.69 -10.23
N GLN A 158 -2.00 8.18 -10.85
CA GLN A 158 -2.08 6.77 -11.23
C GLN A 158 -0.99 6.39 -12.25
N ALA A 159 -0.79 7.21 -13.29
CA ALA A 159 0.27 7.01 -14.27
C ALA A 159 1.67 7.13 -13.64
N ALA A 160 1.86 8.08 -12.73
CA ALA A 160 3.12 8.27 -12.01
C ALA A 160 3.48 7.05 -11.14
N LEU A 161 2.50 6.48 -10.42
CA LEU A 161 2.69 5.26 -9.65
C LEU A 161 3.08 4.09 -10.56
N THR A 162 2.36 3.86 -11.66
CA THR A 162 2.68 2.80 -12.62
C THR A 162 4.12 2.94 -13.14
N LYS A 163 4.54 4.15 -13.50
CA LYS A 163 5.90 4.44 -13.96
C LYS A 163 6.95 4.17 -12.87
N ALA A 164 6.69 4.60 -11.64
CA ALA A 164 7.61 4.41 -10.53
C ALA A 164 7.78 2.92 -10.16
N LEU A 165 6.68 2.15 -10.17
CA LEU A 165 6.72 0.70 -9.98
C LEU A 165 7.54 0.02 -11.08
N ALA A 166 7.31 0.37 -12.34
CA ALA A 166 8.07 -0.18 -13.47
C ALA A 166 9.58 0.14 -13.35
N ALA A 167 9.94 1.37 -12.97
CA ALA A 167 11.33 1.77 -12.78
C ALA A 167 12.01 0.99 -11.64
N ARG A 168 11.31 0.80 -10.50
CA ARG A 168 11.80 -0.04 -9.40
C ARG A 168 11.98 -1.49 -9.84
N ASP A 169 11.00 -2.06 -10.53
CA ASP A 169 11.01 -3.46 -10.90
C ASP A 169 12.07 -3.76 -11.98
N ALA A 170 12.39 -2.79 -12.84
CA ALA A 170 13.50 -2.89 -13.78
C ALA A 170 14.87 -3.07 -13.11
N LEU A 171 15.03 -2.68 -11.84
CA LEU A 171 16.28 -2.85 -11.08
C LEU A 171 16.40 -4.23 -10.41
N LEU A 172 15.32 -5.01 -10.32
CA LEU A 172 15.32 -6.33 -9.67
C LEU A 172 16.35 -7.32 -10.26
N PRO A 173 16.54 -7.42 -11.58
CA PRO A 173 17.55 -8.32 -12.15
C PRO A 173 18.98 -7.95 -11.74
N ALA A 174 19.31 -6.65 -11.73
CA ALA A 174 20.61 -6.15 -11.32
C ALA A 174 20.86 -6.41 -9.83
N TRP A 175 19.88 -6.08 -8.99
CA TRP A 175 19.91 -6.34 -7.55
C TRP A 175 20.11 -7.83 -7.24
N THR A 176 19.32 -8.71 -7.88
CA THR A 176 19.40 -10.17 -7.70
C THR A 176 20.75 -10.73 -8.17
N LYS A 177 21.30 -10.19 -9.27
CA LYS A 177 22.62 -10.58 -9.77
C LYS A 177 23.73 -10.16 -8.81
N ALA A 178 23.67 -8.95 -8.27
CA ALA A 178 24.64 -8.46 -7.29
C ALA A 178 24.60 -9.29 -6.01
N LEU A 179 23.41 -9.57 -5.47
CA LEU A 179 23.22 -10.42 -4.30
C LEU A 179 23.76 -11.85 -4.51
N ARG A 180 23.44 -12.47 -5.65
CA ARG A 180 23.93 -13.82 -5.98
C ARG A 180 25.45 -13.87 -6.08
N ARG A 181 26.07 -12.84 -6.67
CA ARG A 181 27.54 -12.72 -6.71
C ARG A 181 28.12 -12.58 -5.30
N LEU A 182 27.55 -11.70 -4.48
CA LEU A 182 27.94 -11.54 -3.08
C LEU A 182 27.86 -12.88 -2.33
N LYS A 183 26.74 -13.61 -2.43
CA LYS A 183 26.59 -14.93 -1.82
C LYS A 183 27.61 -15.95 -2.30
N LYS A 184 27.91 -15.99 -3.60
CA LYS A 184 28.89 -16.93 -4.16
C LYS A 184 30.29 -16.68 -3.59
N HIS A 185 30.73 -15.42 -3.60
CA HIS A 185 32.08 -15.08 -3.14
C HIS A 185 32.20 -15.12 -1.61
N ALA A 186 31.14 -14.80 -0.88
CA ALA A 186 31.07 -15.01 0.55
C ALA A 186 31.18 -16.49 0.92
N ALA A 187 30.44 -17.37 0.23
CA ALA A 187 30.50 -18.82 0.51
C ALA A 187 31.92 -19.38 0.33
N ALA A 188 32.67 -18.88 -0.65
CA ALA A 188 34.06 -19.29 -0.87
C ALA A 188 35.05 -18.70 0.14
N ALA A 189 34.74 -17.55 0.75
CA ALA A 189 35.62 -16.88 1.71
C ALA A 189 35.40 -17.33 3.16
N TRP A 190 34.25 -17.95 3.44
CA TRP A 190 33.86 -18.50 4.74
C TRP A 190 33.53 -19.98 4.61
N ASP A 191 34.30 -20.72 3.80
CA ASP A 191 34.14 -22.16 3.64
C ASP A 191 34.44 -22.92 4.94
N GLU A 192 35.45 -22.47 5.68
CA GLU A 192 35.81 -23.00 7.00
C GLU A 192 34.94 -22.44 8.16
N ASP A 193 34.16 -21.38 7.91
CA ASP A 193 33.24 -20.76 8.88
C ASP A 193 31.82 -20.61 8.30
N GLU A 194 31.19 -21.76 8.08
CA GLU A 194 29.83 -21.84 7.55
C GLU A 194 28.81 -21.12 8.47
N GLY A 195 29.10 -21.02 9.77
CA GLY A 195 28.27 -20.33 10.76
C GLY A 195 28.14 -18.85 10.43
N THR A 196 29.25 -18.17 10.16
CA THR A 196 29.27 -16.77 9.73
C THR A 196 28.53 -16.58 8.41
N TYR A 197 28.76 -17.44 7.42
CA TYR A 197 28.02 -17.37 6.16
C TYR A 197 26.51 -17.47 6.35
N ARG A 198 26.05 -18.47 7.13
CA ARG A 198 24.63 -18.68 7.41
C ARG A 198 24.03 -17.50 8.17
N ALA A 199 24.75 -16.93 9.13
CA ALA A 199 24.30 -15.75 9.88
C ALA A 199 24.12 -14.53 8.96
N LEU A 200 25.10 -14.24 8.10
CA LEU A 200 25.05 -13.10 7.17
C LEU A 200 23.84 -13.15 6.23
N PHE A 201 23.53 -14.32 5.68
CA PHE A 201 22.46 -14.47 4.69
C PHE A 201 21.17 -15.08 5.24
N ALA A 202 21.06 -15.21 6.57
CA ALA A 202 19.89 -15.76 7.24
C ALA A 202 18.60 -15.05 6.78
N PRO A 203 17.51 -15.78 6.50
CA PRO A 203 16.20 -15.19 6.27
C PRO A 203 15.81 -14.27 7.43
N LEU A 204 15.01 -13.23 7.16
CA LEU A 204 14.64 -12.22 8.17
C LEU A 204 14.04 -12.85 9.46
N GLY A 205 13.19 -13.87 9.32
CA GLY A 205 12.59 -14.57 10.46
C GLY A 205 13.54 -15.47 11.24
N ALA A 206 14.68 -15.85 10.68
CA ALA A 206 15.63 -16.74 11.35
C ALA A 206 16.53 -16.00 12.37
N VAL A 207 16.65 -14.67 12.26
CA VAL A 207 17.46 -13.84 13.18
C VAL A 207 16.66 -13.39 14.42
N GLN A 208 15.33 -13.36 14.34
CA GLN A 208 14.47 -13.01 15.48
C GLN A 208 13.97 -14.22 16.27
N ALA A 209 14.17 -15.45 15.80
CA ALA A 209 13.81 -16.63 16.58
C ALA A 209 14.69 -16.70 17.83
N PRO A 210 14.14 -16.73 19.06
CA PRO A 210 14.93 -16.88 20.26
C PRO A 210 15.72 -18.18 20.15
N THR A 211 17.04 -18.08 20.08
CA THR A 211 17.93 -19.23 20.17
C THR A 211 17.64 -19.90 21.50
N LYS A 212 17.14 -21.15 21.45
CA LYS A 212 16.77 -21.92 22.64
C LYS A 212 17.86 -21.77 23.69
N ARG A 213 17.48 -21.14 24.80
CA ARG A 213 18.28 -20.85 25.99
C ARG A 213 19.17 -22.04 26.31
N ARG A 214 20.49 -21.87 26.24
CA ARG A 214 21.48 -22.87 26.70
C ARG A 214 21.04 -23.32 28.09
N VAL A 215 20.74 -24.61 28.23
CA VAL A 215 20.39 -25.22 29.52
C VAL A 215 21.56 -24.96 30.45
N ARG A 216 21.30 -24.23 31.54
CA ARG A 216 22.28 -23.97 32.60
C ARG A 216 22.63 -25.33 33.22
N ALA A 217 23.90 -25.71 33.16
CA ALA A 217 24.38 -26.94 33.77
C ALA A 217 23.98 -27.00 35.25
N LYS A 218 23.43 -28.14 35.66
CA LYS A 218 23.02 -28.45 37.03
C LYS A 218 24.30 -28.51 37.88
N PRO A 219 24.40 -27.78 39.01
CA PRO A 219 25.55 -27.94 39.91
C PRO A 219 25.53 -29.37 40.48
N SER A 220 26.63 -30.09 40.33
CA SER A 220 26.87 -31.34 41.06
C SER A 220 26.90 -31.02 42.55
N ALA A 221 25.93 -31.57 43.29
CA ALA A 221 25.98 -31.60 44.74
C ALA A 221 27.06 -32.61 45.14
N GLU A 222 28.19 -32.09 45.58
CA GLU A 222 29.19 -32.84 46.33
C GLU A 222 28.55 -33.26 47.66
N ALA A 223 28.20 -34.54 47.75
CA ALA A 223 27.62 -35.14 48.93
C ALA A 223 28.70 -35.30 50.01
N SER A 224 28.55 -34.48 51.05
CA SER A 224 29.13 -34.65 52.38
C SER A 224 28.96 -36.09 52.87
N ILE A 225 30.07 -36.74 53.22
CA ILE A 225 30.11 -37.97 54.03
C ILE A 225 30.94 -37.69 55.27
N ALA A 226 30.32 -37.85 56.45
CA ALA A 226 30.83 -38.27 57.77
C ALA A 226 30.15 -37.45 58.87
N ALA A 227 29.53 -37.97 59.93
CA ALA A 227 29.18 -39.31 60.43
C ALA A 227 28.05 -39.05 61.47
N PRO A 228 27.31 -40.05 62.02
CA PRO A 228 27.82 -40.71 63.23
C PRO A 228 27.32 -42.15 63.52
N ALA A 229 27.90 -42.71 64.60
CA ALA A 229 27.37 -43.72 65.55
C ALA A 229 27.81 -45.20 65.33
N PRO A 230 27.80 -46.08 66.36
CA PRO A 230 27.18 -45.92 67.70
C PRO A 230 27.96 -46.49 68.92
N THR A 231 27.37 -46.21 70.11
CA THR A 231 27.47 -46.84 71.45
C THR A 231 28.76 -46.74 72.25
#